data_AF-A0A7D9IGE5-F1
#
_entry.id   AF-A0A7D9IGE5-F1
#
_cell.length_a   1.000
_cell.length_b   1.000
_cell.length_c   1.000
_cell.angle_alpha   90.00
_cell.angle_beta   90.00
_cell.angle_gamma   90.00
#
_symmetry.space_group_name_H-M   'P 1'
#
loop_
_entity.id
_entity.type
_entity.pdbx_description
1 polymer ?
#
loop_
_entity_poly.entity_id
_entity_poly.type
_entity_poly.pdbx_seq_one_letter_code
_entity_poly.pdbx_strand_id
1 'polypeptide(L)'
;MTVVELILRYSKYESAKMSYWRSEERRRLLGITGYGAMANMSSRTLTLKVLTLIGQKYNVVATSALNKEIVLARKFIREKTTAEAKKLKDFWGSFYQWKLKKFPSTITREEWQMIKMEDQASYPEYDV
;
A
#
# COMPACT_ATOMS: atom_id res chain seq x y z
N MET A 1 -3.17 -6.66 30.41
CA MET A 1 -2.81 -7.08 29.03
C MET A 1 -1.37 -7.52 29.07
N THR A 2 -1.10 -8.78 28.76
CA THR A 2 0.24 -9.37 28.88
C THR A 2 1.07 -9.17 27.61
N VAL A 3 2.39 -9.28 27.71
CA VAL A 3 3.31 -9.22 26.56
C VAL A 3 2.96 -10.27 25.50
N VAL A 4 2.47 -11.44 25.93
CA VAL A 4 2.05 -12.56 25.06
C VAL A 4 0.80 -12.19 24.25
N GLU A 5 -0.18 -11.52 24.85
CA GLU A 5 -1.37 -11.03 24.14
C GLU A 5 -1.02 -9.96 23.10
N LEU A 6 -0.01 -9.13 23.38
CA LEU A 6 0.49 -8.11 22.45
C LEU A 6 1.15 -8.77 21.23
N ILE A 7 2.01 -9.77 21.45
CA ILE A 7 2.69 -10.53 20.39
C ILE A 7 1.69 -11.31 19.54
N LEU A 8 0.68 -11.95 20.14
CA LEU A 8 -0.37 -12.66 19.40
C LEU A 8 -1.24 -11.72 18.56
N ARG A 9 -1.57 -10.53 19.07
CA ARG A 9 -2.27 -9.50 18.30
C ARG A 9 -1.40 -8.93 17.18
N TYR A 10 -0.11 -8.74 17.43
CA TYR A 10 0.84 -8.29 16.40
C TYR A 10 1.06 -9.33 15.31
N SER A 11 1.17 -10.61 15.68
CA SER A 11 1.31 -11.74 14.74
C SER A 11 0.02 -12.02 13.97
N LYS A 12 -1.17 -11.87 14.59
CA LYS A 12 -2.45 -11.85 13.87
C LYS A 12 -2.57 -10.64 12.95
N TYR A 13 -2.03 -9.48 13.32
CA TYR A 13 -2.03 -8.26 12.50
C TYR A 13 -1.05 -8.36 11.30
N GLU A 14 0.14 -8.93 11.50
CA GLU A 14 1.12 -9.24 10.46
C GLU A 14 0.65 -10.37 9.52
N SER A 15 0.05 -11.43 10.07
CA SER A 15 -0.62 -12.46 9.27
C SER A 15 -1.85 -11.90 8.55
N ALA A 16 -2.58 -10.97 9.18
CA ALA A 16 -3.67 -10.25 8.55
C ALA A 16 -3.17 -9.42 7.37
N LYS A 17 -2.05 -8.67 7.50
CA LYS A 17 -1.38 -7.94 6.41
C LYS A 17 -1.04 -8.85 5.23
N MET A 18 -0.57 -10.07 5.47
CA MET A 18 -0.29 -11.06 4.43
C MET A 18 -1.56 -11.72 3.87
N SER A 19 -2.66 -11.73 4.63
CA SER A 19 -3.95 -12.32 4.26
C SER A 19 -4.93 -11.37 3.57
N TYR A 20 -4.81 -10.05 3.77
CA TYR A 20 -5.63 -9.05 3.05
C TYR A 20 -5.35 -9.04 1.55
N TRP A 21 -4.22 -9.62 1.14
CA TRP A 21 -3.75 -9.69 -0.23
C TRP A 21 -3.15 -11.06 -0.50
N ARG A 22 -3.95 -11.97 -1.08
CA ARG A 22 -3.39 -13.14 -1.77
C ARG A 22 -2.46 -12.64 -2.88
N SER A 23 -1.45 -13.43 -3.25
CA SER A 23 -0.53 -13.08 -4.36
C SER A 23 -1.27 -12.74 -5.66
N GLU A 24 -2.45 -13.30 -5.83
CA GLU A 24 -3.35 -13.03 -6.95
C GLU A 24 -4.02 -11.65 -6.88
N GLU A 25 -4.47 -11.22 -5.70
CA GLU A 25 -5.00 -9.87 -5.49
C GLU A 25 -3.91 -8.83 -5.73
N ARG A 26 -2.67 -9.08 -5.27
CA ARG A 26 -1.49 -8.22 -5.56
C ARG A 26 -1.27 -8.05 -7.06
N ARG A 27 -1.36 -9.15 -7.81
CA ARG A 27 -1.35 -9.13 -9.28
C ARG A 27 -2.50 -8.30 -9.86
N ARG A 28 -3.70 -8.42 -9.30
CA ARG A 28 -4.89 -7.67 -9.71
C ARG A 28 -4.78 -6.17 -9.44
N LEU A 29 -4.04 -5.69 -8.42
CA LEU A 29 -3.82 -4.25 -8.24
C LEU A 29 -3.15 -3.64 -9.47
N LEU A 30 -2.01 -4.20 -9.88
CA LEU A 30 -1.27 -3.70 -11.04
C LEU A 30 -1.90 -4.10 -12.39
N GLY A 31 -2.63 -5.21 -12.43
CA GLY A 31 -3.29 -5.73 -13.64
C GLY A 31 -4.67 -5.12 -13.93
N ILE A 32 -5.52 -4.93 -12.91
CA ILE A 32 -6.90 -4.41 -13.06
C ILE A 32 -6.95 -2.89 -12.93
N THR A 33 -6.22 -2.31 -11.95
CA THR A 33 -6.16 -0.84 -11.86
C THR A 33 -5.10 -0.26 -12.80
N GLY A 34 -4.14 -1.08 -13.23
CA GLY A 34 -3.07 -0.64 -14.10
C GLY A 34 -2.09 0.29 -13.40
N TYR A 35 -0.87 0.38 -13.93
CA TYR A 35 0.08 1.42 -13.50
C TYR A 35 -0.48 2.84 -13.67
N GLY A 36 -1.43 3.04 -14.60
CA GLY A 36 -2.11 4.32 -14.80
C GLY A 36 -2.96 4.76 -13.61
N ALA A 37 -3.81 3.89 -13.06
CA ALA A 37 -4.59 4.26 -11.86
C ALA A 37 -3.69 4.39 -10.62
N MET A 38 -2.66 3.56 -10.52
CA MET A 38 -1.61 3.73 -9.50
C MET A 38 -0.88 5.06 -9.64
N ALA A 39 -0.71 5.59 -10.85
CA ALA A 39 -0.01 6.84 -11.09
C ALA A 39 -0.91 8.08 -10.97
N ASN A 40 -2.20 8.01 -11.33
CA ASN A 40 -3.03 9.19 -11.62
C ASN A 40 -4.28 9.37 -10.73
N MET A 41 -4.76 8.33 -10.03
CA MET A 41 -5.94 8.47 -9.16
C MET A 41 -5.55 8.88 -7.74
N SER A 42 -6.45 9.50 -6.98
CA SER A 42 -6.20 9.68 -5.54
C SER A 42 -6.09 8.33 -4.81
N SER A 43 -5.25 8.27 -3.77
CA SER A 43 -5.02 7.06 -2.99
C SER A 43 -6.31 6.55 -2.32
N ARG A 44 -7.23 7.45 -1.93
CA ARG A 44 -8.54 7.10 -1.38
C ARG A 44 -9.43 6.42 -2.43
N THR A 45 -9.55 7.01 -3.61
CA THR A 45 -10.37 6.43 -4.70
C THR A 45 -9.82 5.09 -5.16
N LEU A 46 -8.49 4.96 -5.23
CA LEU A 46 -7.86 3.69 -5.58
C LEU A 46 -8.12 2.61 -4.53
N THR A 47 -8.02 2.97 -3.24
CA THR A 47 -8.33 2.07 -2.13
C THR A 47 -9.77 1.55 -2.22
N LEU A 48 -10.75 2.43 -2.47
CA LEU A 48 -12.15 2.04 -2.59
C LEU A 48 -12.40 1.14 -3.80
N LYS A 49 -11.86 1.49 -4.98
CA LYS A 49 -11.98 0.63 -6.17
C LYS A 49 -11.41 -0.77 -5.93
N VAL A 50 -10.28 -0.83 -5.25
CA VAL A 50 -9.62 -2.10 -4.93
C VAL A 50 -10.46 -2.93 -3.96
N LEU A 51 -11.02 -2.34 -2.90
CA LEU A 51 -11.94 -3.04 -1.98
C LEU A 51 -13.15 -3.62 -2.72
N THR A 52 -13.76 -2.84 -3.62
CA THR A 52 -14.86 -3.30 -4.46
C THR A 52 -14.46 -4.50 -5.33
N LEU A 53 -13.28 -4.45 -5.96
CA LEU A 53 -12.79 -5.52 -6.83
C LEU A 53 -12.52 -6.84 -6.10
N ILE A 54 -12.14 -6.78 -4.82
CA ILE A 54 -11.93 -7.98 -3.99
C ILE A 54 -13.20 -8.39 -3.22
N GLY A 55 -14.36 -7.80 -3.52
CA GLY A 55 -15.63 -8.12 -2.88
C GLY A 55 -15.70 -7.79 -1.40
N GLN A 56 -14.81 -6.92 -0.91
CA GLN A 56 -14.78 -6.51 0.49
C GLN A 56 -15.69 -5.30 0.68
N LYS A 57 -16.64 -5.42 1.62
CA LYS A 57 -17.43 -4.28 2.08
C LYS A 57 -16.53 -3.26 2.77
N TYR A 58 -16.93 -1.99 2.74
CA TYR A 58 -16.19 -0.92 3.41
C TYR A 58 -15.97 -1.26 4.88
N ASN A 59 -14.70 -1.28 5.28
CA ASN A 59 -14.26 -1.48 6.65
C ASN A 59 -13.16 -0.46 6.94
N VAL A 60 -13.33 0.38 7.96
CA VAL A 60 -12.41 1.50 8.27
C VAL A 60 -10.98 1.03 8.49
N VAL A 61 -10.79 -0.10 9.20
CA VAL A 61 -9.46 -0.65 9.51
C VAL A 61 -8.79 -1.19 8.25
N ALA A 62 -9.51 -2.00 7.46
CA ALA A 62 -9.00 -2.56 6.21
C ALA A 62 -8.71 -1.46 5.18
N THR A 63 -9.58 -0.46 5.10
CA THR A 63 -9.43 0.70 4.21
C THR A 63 -8.19 1.51 4.57
N SER A 64 -7.99 1.79 5.86
CA SER A 64 -6.80 2.53 6.34
C SER A 64 -5.51 1.75 6.08
N ALA A 65 -5.50 0.44 6.35
CA ALA A 65 -4.35 -0.43 6.09
C ALA A 65 -4.02 -0.51 4.59
N LEU A 66 -5.03 -0.71 3.75
CA LEU A 66 -4.86 -0.77 2.30
C LEU A 66 -4.39 0.57 1.72
N ASN A 67 -4.96 1.68 2.18
CA ASN A 67 -4.53 3.01 1.78
C ASN A 67 -3.04 3.23 2.09
N LYS A 68 -2.60 2.78 3.28
CA LYS A 68 -1.19 2.84 3.66
C LYS A 68 -0.29 2.04 2.72
N GLU A 69 -0.67 0.82 2.34
CA GLU A 69 0.11 0.03 1.37
C GLU A 69 0.14 0.66 -0.02
N ILE A 70 -0.98 1.21 -0.51
CA ILE A 70 -1.05 1.88 -1.81
C ILE A 70 -0.10 3.08 -1.86
N VAL A 71 -0.14 3.93 -0.83
CA VAL A 71 0.73 5.12 -0.72
C VAL A 71 2.20 4.72 -0.72
N LEU A 72 2.56 3.66 0.02
CA LEU A 72 3.94 3.16 0.03
C LEU A 72 4.38 2.56 -1.31
N ALA A 73 3.50 1.78 -1.95
CA ALA A 73 3.79 1.21 -3.27
C ALA A 73 3.96 2.31 -4.32
N ARG A 74 3.21 3.42 -4.22
CA ARG A 74 3.40 4.61 -5.06
C ARG A 74 4.73 5.30 -4.81
N LYS A 75 5.14 5.45 -3.55
CA LYS A 75 6.48 5.96 -3.23
C LYS A 75 7.58 5.10 -3.87
N PHE A 76 7.45 3.78 -3.79
CA PHE A 76 8.37 2.86 -4.46
C PHE A 76 8.40 3.04 -5.98
N ILE A 77 7.23 3.19 -6.63
CA ILE A 77 7.14 3.47 -8.07
C ILE A 77 7.81 4.80 -8.41
N ARG A 78 7.65 5.84 -7.57
CA ARG A 78 8.30 7.15 -7.77
C ARG A 78 9.82 7.04 -7.64
N GLU A 79 10.34 6.35 -6.62
CA GLU A 79 11.78 6.15 -6.42
C GLU A 79 12.43 5.32 -7.54
N LYS A 80 11.69 4.41 -8.17
CA LYS A 80 12.15 3.61 -9.32
C LYS A 80 11.82 4.24 -10.67
N THR A 81 10.97 5.26 -10.73
CA THR A 81 10.21 5.66 -11.93
C THR A 81 9.22 4.60 -12.43
N THR A 82 8.11 5.06 -13.02
CA THR A 82 7.06 4.19 -13.59
C THR A 82 7.59 3.25 -14.68
N ALA A 83 8.59 3.69 -15.45
CA ALA A 83 9.15 2.90 -16.54
C ALA A 83 9.96 1.69 -16.03
N GLU A 84 10.77 1.87 -14.98
CA GLU A 84 11.50 0.74 -14.37
C GLU A 84 10.55 -0.16 -13.57
N ALA A 85 9.61 0.43 -12.84
CA ALA A 85 8.63 -0.33 -12.06
C ALA A 85 7.79 -1.29 -12.91
N LYS A 86 7.48 -0.93 -14.16
CA LYS A 86 6.80 -1.79 -15.15
C LYS A 86 7.65 -2.96 -15.64
N LYS A 87 8.98 -2.81 -15.63
CA LYS A 87 9.93 -3.84 -16.08
C LYS A 87 10.25 -4.85 -14.98
N LEU A 88 9.81 -4.62 -13.74
CA LEU A 88 10.04 -5.54 -12.63
C LEU A 88 9.24 -6.84 -12.84
N LYS A 89 9.96 -7.94 -13.07
CA LYS A 89 9.40 -9.29 -13.18
C LYS A 89 8.62 -9.70 -11.92
N ASP A 90 9.10 -9.25 -10.76
CA ASP A 90 8.40 -9.37 -9.48
C ASP A 90 8.37 -8.02 -8.76
N PHE A 91 7.41 -7.18 -9.16
CA PHE A 91 7.20 -5.87 -8.55
C PHE A 91 6.99 -5.97 -7.04
N TRP A 92 6.16 -6.92 -6.58
CA TRP A 92 5.75 -6.98 -5.17
C TRP A 92 6.83 -7.55 -4.27
N GLY A 93 7.60 -8.55 -4.74
CA GLY A 93 8.80 -8.99 -4.04
C GLY A 93 9.82 -7.86 -3.93
N SER A 94 10.05 -7.12 -5.01
CA SER A 94 10.96 -5.97 -5.03
C SER A 94 10.50 -4.84 -4.09
N PHE A 95 9.20 -4.52 -4.10
CA PHE A 95 8.58 -3.56 -3.18
C PHE A 95 8.74 -4.01 -1.72
N TYR A 96 8.50 -5.28 -1.41
CA TYR A 96 8.62 -5.81 -0.06
C TYR A 96 10.06 -5.68 0.46
N GLN A 97 11.05 -6.07 -0.36
CA GLN A 97 12.47 -5.91 -0.02
C GLN A 97 12.87 -4.43 0.14
N TRP A 98 12.36 -3.55 -0.73
CA TRP A 98 12.56 -2.11 -0.60
C TRP A 98 11.99 -1.57 0.71
N LYS A 99 10.76 -1.98 1.08
CA LYS A 99 10.08 -1.54 2.29
C LYS A 99 10.84 -1.96 3.54
N LEU A 100 11.31 -3.21 3.61
CA LEU A 100 12.14 -3.70 4.72
C LEU A 100 13.48 -2.96 4.82
N LYS A 101 14.08 -2.59 3.68
CA LYS A 101 15.34 -1.86 3.66
C LYS A 101 15.18 -0.38 4.06
N LYS A 102 14.10 0.28 3.59
CA LYS A 102 13.82 1.70 3.86
C LYS A 102 13.23 1.93 5.24
N PHE A 103 12.38 1.01 5.69
CA PHE A 103 11.65 1.07 6.95
C PHE A 103 11.88 -0.24 7.71
N PRO A 104 13.12 -0.48 8.19
CA PRO A 104 13.46 -1.71 8.93
C PRO A 104 12.69 -1.83 10.25
N SER A 105 12.23 -0.70 10.78
CA SER A 105 11.36 -0.59 11.95
C SER A 105 10.00 0.02 11.57
N THR A 106 9.13 0.20 12.57
CA THR A 106 7.85 0.87 12.36
C THR A 106 8.07 2.30 11.86
N ILE A 107 7.48 2.61 10.68
CA ILE A 107 7.47 3.97 10.11
C ILE A 107 7.01 4.97 11.16
N THR A 108 7.83 5.99 11.43
CA THR A 108 7.53 7.03 12.43
C THR A 108 6.38 7.91 11.97
N ARG A 109 5.83 8.71 12.89
CA ARG A 109 4.71 9.61 12.57
C ARG A 109 5.15 10.68 11.56
N GLU A 110 6.36 11.21 11.73
CA GLU A 110 6.96 12.25 10.91
C GLU A 110 7.26 11.71 9.51
N GLU A 111 7.88 10.54 9.40
CA GLU A 111 8.11 9.87 8.12
C GLU A 111 6.79 9.63 7.39
N TRP A 112 5.77 9.17 8.11
CA TRP A 112 4.46 8.93 7.52
C TRP A 112 3.80 10.21 7.02
N GLN A 113 3.94 11.33 7.74
CA GLN A 113 3.46 12.63 7.30
C GLN A 113 4.15 13.09 6.02
N MET A 114 5.48 12.97 5.94
CA MET A 114 6.23 13.32 4.73
C MET A 114 5.79 12.48 3.53
N ILE A 115 5.67 11.17 3.70
CA ILE A 115 5.22 10.24 2.64
C ILE A 115 3.82 10.61 2.15
N LYS A 116 2.92 10.99 3.06
CA LYS A 116 1.56 11.45 2.71
C LYS A 116 1.58 12.75 1.93
N MET A 117 2.38 13.73 2.34
CA MET A 117 2.50 15.01 1.64
C MET A 117 3.05 14.81 0.23
N GLU A 118 4.09 13.97 0.06
CA GLU A 118 4.61 13.60 -1.27
C GLU A 118 3.54 12.93 -2.15
N ASP A 119 2.72 12.06 -1.56
CA ASP A 119 1.65 11.40 -2.30
C ASP A 119 0.55 12.37 -2.71
N GLN A 120 0.09 13.25 -1.81
CA GLN A 120 -0.93 14.26 -2.12
C GLN A 120 -0.45 15.29 -3.15
N ALA A 121 0.80 15.73 -3.08
CA ALA A 121 1.40 16.63 -4.06
C ALA A 121 1.42 16.03 -5.49
N SER A 122 1.30 14.71 -5.62
CA SER A 122 1.19 14.03 -6.92
C SER A 122 -0.22 14.11 -7.52
N TYR A 123 -1.22 14.62 -6.79
CA TYR A 123 -2.65 14.63 -7.15
C TYR A 123 -3.38 15.95 -6.79
N PRO A 124 -2.87 17.13 -7.23
CA PRO A 124 -3.44 18.42 -6.84
C PRO A 124 -4.91 18.60 -7.27
N GLU A 125 -5.37 17.87 -8.30
CA GLU A 125 -6.75 17.92 -8.81
C GLU A 125 -7.80 17.23 -7.90
N TYR A 126 -7.37 16.51 -6.85
CA TYR A 126 -8.26 15.78 -5.95
C TYR A 126 -8.35 16.39 -4.54
N ASP A 127 -7.79 17.59 -4.34
CA ASP A 127 -7.99 18.39 -3.12
C ASP A 127 -9.31 19.18 -3.23
N VAL A 128 -10.44 18.48 -3.04
CA VAL A 128 -11.75 19.05 -2.66
C VAL A 128 -12.42 18.14 -1.63
#